data_AF-A0A929FPF9-F1
#
_entry.id   AF-A0A929FPF9-F1
#
_cell.length_a   1.000
_cell.length_b   1.000
_cell.length_c   1.000
_cell.angle_alpha   90.00
_cell.angle_beta   90.00
_cell.angle_gamma   90.00
#
_symmetry.space_group_name_H-M   'P 1'
#
loop_
_entity.id
_entity.type
_entity.pdbx_description
1 polymer ?
#
loop_
_entity_poly.entity_id
_entity_poly.type
_entity_poly.pdbx_seq_one_letter_code
_entity_poly.pdbx_strand_id
1 'polypeptide(L)' 'MGRKAKLKKIRREMASQEPSEPEVNSEPTNFVNQLEKQGYQLDQAERCPELPEQRKNPQL' A
#
# COMPACT_ATOMS: atom_id res chain seq x y z
N MET A 1 17.92 -8.88 39.02
CA MET A 1 18.56 -8.13 37.91
C MET A 1 17.79 -6.85 37.62
N GLY A 2 18.44 -5.68 37.66
CA GLY A 2 17.75 -4.39 37.50
C GLY A 2 17.26 -4.10 36.07
N ARG A 3 16.27 -3.21 35.94
CA ARG A 3 15.69 -2.79 34.64
C ARG A 3 16.75 -2.32 33.62
N LYS A 4 17.79 -1.63 34.10
CA LYS A 4 18.91 -1.15 33.27
C LYS A 4 19.74 -2.30 32.65
N ALA A 5 19.89 -3.42 33.37
CA ALA A 5 20.61 -4.59 32.87
C ALA A 5 19.82 -5.29 31.75
N LYS A 6 18.49 -5.40 31.90
CA LYS A 6 17.59 -5.94 30.86
C LYS A 6 17.66 -5.10 29.57
N LEU A 7 17.59 -3.76 29.68
CA LEU A 7 17.70 -2.86 28.53
C LEU A 7 19.05 -2.97 27.81
N LYS A 8 20.16 -3.15 28.54
CA LYS A 8 21.49 -3.36 27.92
C LYS A 8 21.57 -4.67 27.15
N LYS A 9 20.89 -5.73 27.61
CA LYS A 9 20.84 -7.03 26.92
C LYS A 9 20.09 -6.90 25.60
N ILE A 10 18.88 -6.32 25.62
CA ILE A 10 18.05 -6.10 24.42
C ILE A 10 18.79 -5.28 23.37
N ARG A 11 19.48 -4.18 23.77
CA ARG A 11 20.23 -3.36 22.83
C ARG A 11 21.38 -4.11 22.15
N ARG A 12 22.05 -5.02 22.86
CA ARG A 12 23.12 -5.85 22.25
C ARG A 12 22.54 -6.89 21.31
N GLU A 13 21.41 -7.50 21.66
CA GLU A 13 20.71 -8.47 20.82
C GLU A 13 20.25 -7.82 19.51
N MET A 14 19.64 -6.63 19.57
CA MET A 14 19.21 -5.89 18.38
C MET A 14 20.37 -5.36 17.55
N ALA A 15 21.49 -4.96 18.18
CA ALA A 15 22.68 -4.49 17.44
C ALA A 15 23.44 -5.63 16.72
N SER A 16 23.17 -6.89 17.08
CA SER A 16 23.77 -8.07 16.44
C SER A 16 22.89 -8.63 15.32
N GLN A 17 21.66 -8.12 15.19
CA GLN A 17 20.81 -8.41 14.04
C GLN A 17 21.19 -7.43 12.94
N GLU A 18 21.69 -7.94 11.82
CA GLU A 18 21.72 -7.16 10.59
C GLU A 18 20.30 -6.66 10.33
N PRO A 19 20.11 -5.38 9.96
CA PRO A 19 18.80 -4.92 9.55
C PRO A 19 18.40 -5.79 8.36
N SER A 20 17.42 -6.69 8.56
CA SER A 20 16.77 -7.36 7.47
C SER A 20 16.07 -6.26 6.68
N GLU A 21 16.71 -5.78 5.62
CA GLU A 21 16.02 -5.04 4.59
C GLU A 21 14.84 -5.92 4.20
N PRO A 22 13.60 -5.40 4.19
CA PRO A 22 12.55 -6.15 3.52
C PRO A 22 13.10 -6.47 2.13
N GLU A 23 13.08 -7.74 1.73
CA GLU A 23 13.36 -8.14 0.35
C GLU A 23 12.28 -7.49 -0.53
N VAL A 24 12.46 -6.21 -0.82
CA VAL A 24 11.70 -5.49 -1.82
C VAL A 24 12.30 -6.00 -3.10
N ASN A 25 11.68 -7.06 -3.63
CA ASN A 25 11.90 -7.53 -4.99
C ASN A 25 11.92 -6.28 -5.88
N SER A 26 13.11 -5.86 -6.29
CA SER A 26 13.40 -4.52 -6.77
C SER A 26 13.12 -4.40 -8.26
N GLU A 27 12.07 -5.06 -8.73
CA GLU A 27 11.56 -4.79 -10.07
C GLU A 27 10.70 -3.51 -10.01
N PRO A 28 11.08 -2.46 -10.75
CA PRO A 28 10.37 -1.18 -10.72
C PRO A 28 8.90 -1.30 -11.15
N THR A 29 8.53 -2.39 -11.82
CA THR A 29 7.18 -2.69 -12.31
C THR A 29 6.30 -3.40 -11.29
N ASN A 30 6.82 -3.80 -10.12
CA ASN A 30 6.03 -4.53 -9.11
C ASN A 30 4.83 -3.74 -8.60
N PHE A 31 4.97 -2.42 -8.50
CA PHE A 31 3.87 -1.54 -8.12
C PHE A 31 2.73 -1.57 -9.17
N VAL A 32 3.08 -1.50 -10.45
CA VAL A 32 2.13 -1.57 -11.57
C VAL A 32 1.40 -2.90 -11.57
N ASN A 33 2.14 -4.01 -11.43
CA ASN A 33 1.58 -5.36 -11.36
C ASN A 33 0.59 -5.54 -10.19
N GLN A 34 0.83 -4.85 -9.06
CA GLN A 34 -0.07 -4.89 -7.91
C GLN A 34 -1.36 -4.11 -8.16
N LEU A 35 -1.28 -2.95 -8.82
CA LEU A 35 -2.44 -2.14 -9.19
C LEU A 35 -3.36 -2.90 -10.18
N GLU A 36 -2.78 -3.56 -11.18
CA GLU A 36 -3.56 -4.37 -12.13
C GLU A 36 -4.31 -5.51 -11.42
N LYS A 37 -3.68 -6.18 -10.46
CA LYS A 37 -4.33 -7.23 -9.65
C LYS A 37 -5.46 -6.69 -8.77
N GLN A 38 -5.43 -5.42 -8.41
CA GLN A 38 -6.50 -4.75 -7.67
C GLN A 38 -7.66 -4.30 -8.58
N GLY A 39 -7.54 -4.48 -9.89
CA GLY A 39 -8.56 -4.14 -10.88
C GLY A 39 -8.40 -2.76 -11.52
N TYR A 40 -7.31 -2.05 -11.23
CA TYR A 40 -7.00 -0.81 -11.92
C TYR A 40 -6.51 -1.10 -13.34
N GLN A 41 -7.09 -0.40 -14.32
CA GLN A 41 -6.68 -0.49 -15.72
C GLN A 41 -5.87 0.77 -16.08
N LEU A 42 -4.56 0.63 -16.28
CA LEU A 42 -3.68 1.77 -16.57
C LEU A 42 -3.71 2.19 -18.05
N ASP A 43 -4.06 1.26 -18.95
CA ASP A 43 -4.13 1.51 -20.40
C ASP A 43 -5.35 2.35 -20.80
N GLN A 44 -6.34 2.48 -19.92
CA GLN A 44 -7.57 3.21 -20.17
C GLN A 44 -7.66 4.41 -19.25
N ALA A 45 -7.67 5.61 -19.84
CA ALA A 45 -8.08 6.79 -19.09
C ALA A 45 -9.55 6.63 -18.68
N GLU A 46 -9.81 6.43 -17.39
CA GLU A 46 -11.17 6.40 -16.86
C GLU A 46 -11.85 7.73 -17.19
N ARG A 47 -12.83 7.69 -18.10
CA ARG A 47 -13.70 8.83 -18.35
C ARG A 47 -14.61 9.00 -17.13
N CYS A 48 -14.89 10.27 -16.81
CA CYS A 48 -15.88 10.61 -15.79
C CYS A 48 -17.18 9.82 -16.06
N PRO A 49 -17.76 9.15 -15.05
CA PRO A 49 -19.00 8.42 -15.22
C PRO A 49 -20.11 9.37 -15.71
N GLU A 50 -20.98 8.84 -16.57
CA GLU A 50 -22.13 9.59 -17.05
C GLU A 50 -23.07 9.91 -15.89
N LEU A 51 -23.51 11.17 -15.80
CA LEU A 51 -24.49 11.58 -14.80
C LEU A 51 -25.85 10.96 -15.15
N PRO A 52 -26.59 10.40 -14.17
CA PRO A 52 -27.90 9.86 -14.43
C PRO A 52 -28.83 10.99 -14.93
N GLU A 53 -29.50 10.74 -16.06
CA GLU A 53 -30.47 11.69 -16.60
C GLU A 53 -31.58 11.95 -15.58
N GLN A 54 -31.73 13.20 -15.17
CA GLN A 54 -32.85 13.62 -14.34
C GLN A 54 -34.13 13.51 -15.17
N ARG A 55 -34.88 12.42 -14.99
CA ARG A 55 -36.24 12.27 -15.54
C ARG A 55 -37.17 13.30 -14.90
N LYS A 56 -37.17 14.52 -15.44
CA LYS A 56 -38.18 15.53 -15.14
C LYS A 56 -39.45 15.13 -15.90
N ASN A 57 -40.27 14.28 -15.31
CA ASN A 57 -41.66 14.15 -15.75
C ASN A 57 -42.41 15.38 -15.21
N PRO A 58 -42.78 16.37 -16.03
CA PRO A 58 -43.72 17.38 -15.56
C PRO A 58 -45.05 16.67 -15.27
N GLN A 59 -45.53 16.75 -14.03
CA GLN A 59 -46.91 16.41 -13.71
C GLN A 59 -47.77 17.54 -14.28
N LEU A 60 -48.60 17.21 -15.27
CA LEU A 60 -49.71 18.05 -15.75
C LEU A 60 -50.89 17.94 -14.76
#